data_AF-A0A9C8WEW8-F1
#
_entry.id   AF-A0A9C8WEW8-F1
#
_cell.length_a   1.000
_cell.length_b   1.000
_cell.length_c   1.000
_cell.angle_alpha   90.00
_cell.angle_beta   90.00
_cell.angle_gamma   90.00
#
_symmetry.space_group_name_H-M   'P 1'
#
loop_
_entity.id
_entity.type
_entity.pdbx_description
1 polymer ?
#
loop_
_entity_poly.entity_id
_entity_poly.type
_entity_poly.pdbx_seq_one_letter_code
_entity_poly.pdbx_strand_id
1 'polypeptide(L)'
;MNRWKKNRVISILLLFIFLLAGCNESYREVSVDFEHEGNSVSASLVLPRNSQGPFPVMVFVHGDGAMPYDAYGYYRPLWNRLAKQGIASFSWDKPGIGGSQGDWESQSMEDRADLVITAIEVLKKRADIASSQ
;
A
#
# COMPACT_ATOMS: atom_id res chain seq x y z
N MET A 1 28.19 18.28 -37.81
CA MET A 1 27.43 17.09 -37.35
C MET A 1 26.12 16.99 -38.14
N ASN A 2 25.87 15.89 -38.85
CA ASN A 2 24.72 15.75 -39.77
C ASN A 2 23.39 15.85 -38.99
N ARG A 3 22.38 16.52 -39.57
CA ARG A 3 21.06 16.78 -38.97
C ARG A 3 20.39 15.50 -38.48
N TRP A 4 20.62 14.40 -39.21
CA TRP A 4 20.15 13.05 -38.84
C TRP A 4 20.78 12.50 -37.55
N LYS A 5 22.10 12.70 -37.36
CA LYS A 5 22.80 12.30 -36.12
C LYS A 5 22.34 13.14 -34.93
N LYS A 6 22.12 14.45 -35.11
CA LYS A 6 21.56 15.33 -34.06
C LYS A 6 20.17 14.89 -33.62
N ASN A 7 19.26 14.62 -34.56
CA ASN A 7 17.89 14.23 -34.24
C ASN A 7 17.82 12.88 -33.51
N ARG A 8 18.66 11.89 -33.90
CA ARG A 8 18.74 10.60 -33.19
C ARG A 8 19.23 10.75 -31.75
N VAL A 9 20.24 11.61 -31.52
CA VAL A 9 20.74 11.88 -30.15
C VAL A 9 19.67 12.56 -29.30
N ILE A 10 18.93 13.53 -29.86
CA ILE A 10 17.83 14.22 -29.16
C ILE A 10 16.70 13.24 -28.82
N SER A 11 16.29 12.38 -29.75
CA SER A 11 15.25 11.37 -29.50
C SER A 11 15.65 10.36 -28.43
N ILE A 12 16.91 9.93 -28.41
CA ILE A 12 17.44 9.04 -27.36
C ILE A 12 17.43 9.76 -26.00
N LEU A 13 17.84 11.03 -25.96
CA LEU A 13 17.82 11.83 -24.72
C LEU A 13 16.40 12.02 -24.18
N LEU A 14 15.43 12.33 -25.06
CA LEU A 14 14.03 12.49 -24.66
C LEU A 14 13.42 11.19 -24.15
N LEU A 15 13.73 10.06 -24.80
CA LEU A 15 13.31 8.74 -24.33
C LEU A 15 13.93 8.41 -22.96
N PHE A 16 15.21 8.75 -22.75
CA PHE A 16 15.91 8.56 -21.48
C PHE A 16 15.32 9.42 -20.35
N ILE A 17 15.01 10.70 -20.62
CA ILE A 17 14.36 11.60 -19.66
C ILE A 17 12.95 11.11 -19.31
N PHE A 18 12.20 10.60 -20.30
CA PHE A 18 10.87 10.03 -20.09
C PHE A 18 10.91 8.76 -19.22
N LEU A 19 11.94 7.91 -19.41
CA LEU A 19 12.19 6.74 -18.57
C LEU A 19 12.61 7.12 -17.15
N LEU A 20 13.40 8.18 -16.98
CA LEU A 20 13.83 8.70 -15.66
C LEU A 20 12.70 9.42 -14.91
N ALA A 21 11.70 9.96 -15.60
CA ALA A 21 10.47 10.50 -15.00
C ALA A 21 9.50 9.39 -14.54
N GLY A 22 9.84 8.11 -14.75
CA GLY A 22 9.03 6.96 -14.37
C GLY A 22 8.92 6.79 -12.85
N CYS A 23 7.67 6.82 -12.38
CA CYS A 23 7.19 6.46 -11.02
C CYS A 23 7.97 7.05 -9.84
N ASN A 24 7.81 8.35 -9.61
CA ASN A 24 8.06 8.91 -8.29
C ASN A 24 6.85 8.67 -7.38
N GLU A 25 6.76 7.48 -6.78
CA GLU A 25 5.73 7.18 -5.77
C GLU A 25 5.93 8.10 -4.56
N SER A 26 4.87 8.79 -4.13
CA SER A 26 4.94 9.72 -2.99
C SER A 26 4.96 9.03 -1.62
N TYR A 27 4.96 7.70 -1.61
CA TYR A 27 4.98 6.88 -0.42
C TYR A 27 6.18 5.92 -0.37
N ARG A 28 6.32 5.28 0.78
CA ARG A 28 7.12 4.08 1.00
C ARG A 28 6.25 3.04 1.69
N GLU A 29 6.56 1.77 1.49
CA GLU A 29 5.79 0.67 2.05
C GLU A 29 6.60 -0.04 3.14
N VAL A 30 5.93 -0.48 4.19
CA VAL A 30 6.51 -1.18 5.34
C VAL A 30 5.59 -2.35 5.67
N SER A 31 6.13 -3.57 5.77
CA SER A 31 5.35 -4.72 6.23
C SER A 31 5.04 -4.58 7.73
N VAL A 32 3.79 -4.89 8.09
CA VAL A 32 3.27 -4.84 9.46
C VAL A 32 2.40 -6.07 9.68
N ASP A 33 3.03 -7.24 9.58
CA ASP A 33 2.33 -8.51 9.74
C ASP A 33 1.84 -8.68 11.18
N PHE A 34 0.70 -9.36 11.35
CA PHE A 34 0.09 -9.57 12.65
C PHE A 34 -0.65 -10.90 12.75
N GLU A 35 -0.95 -11.32 13.98
CA GLU A 35 -1.71 -12.54 14.24
C GLU A 35 -3.21 -12.21 14.42
N HIS A 36 -4.07 -13.03 13.84
CA HIS A 36 -5.51 -12.99 14.04
C HIS A 36 -6.06 -14.41 14.05
N GLU A 37 -6.73 -14.79 15.15
CA GLU A 37 -7.29 -16.14 15.36
C GLU A 37 -6.30 -17.30 15.13
N GLY A 38 -5.03 -17.08 15.48
CA GLY A 38 -3.96 -18.08 15.32
C GLY A 38 -3.44 -18.24 13.89
N ASN A 39 -3.87 -17.38 12.96
CA ASN A 39 -3.31 -17.25 11.63
C ASN A 39 -2.47 -15.98 11.51
N SER A 40 -1.33 -16.12 10.83
CA SER A 40 -0.53 -14.96 10.44
C SER A 40 -1.17 -14.21 9.26
N VAL A 41 -1.26 -12.89 9.36
CA VAL A 41 -1.79 -11.97 8.35
C VAL A 41 -0.66 -11.07 7.86
N SER A 42 -0.38 -11.17 6.56
CA SER A 42 0.60 -10.33 5.84
C SER A 42 -0.03 -8.97 5.53
N ALA A 43 0.57 -7.89 6.02
CA ALA A 43 0.00 -6.56 5.87
C ALA A 43 1.01 -5.48 5.49
N SER A 44 0.54 -4.44 4.81
CA SER A 44 1.35 -3.36 4.29
C SER A 44 0.86 -2.01 4.80
N LEU A 45 1.77 -1.28 5.44
CA LEU A 45 1.62 0.11 5.84
C LEU A 45 2.34 1.01 4.85
N VAL A 46 1.54 1.84 4.19
CA VAL A 46 1.97 2.78 3.18
C VAL A 46 2.10 4.16 3.81
N LEU A 47 3.34 4.63 3.96
CA LEU A 47 3.70 5.86 4.66
C LEU A 47 4.06 6.97 3.66
N PRO A 48 3.64 8.22 3.90
CA PRO A 48 4.12 9.38 3.14
C PRO A 48 5.66 9.45 3.16
N ARG A 49 6.28 9.65 1.99
CA ARG A 49 7.75 9.73 1.85
C ARG A 49 8.30 11.10 2.22
N ASN A 50 7.54 12.16 1.91
CA ASN A 50 8.00 13.55 1.94
C ASN A 50 7.55 14.32 3.20
N SER A 51 7.08 13.63 4.24
CA SER A 51 6.69 14.21 5.51
C SER A 51 7.08 13.30 6.68
N GLN A 52 7.01 13.86 7.89
CA GLN A 52 7.28 13.14 9.13
C GLN A 52 5.97 12.96 9.90
N GLY A 53 5.82 11.81 10.55
CA GLY A 53 4.63 11.45 11.32
C GLY A 53 4.58 12.13 12.70
N PRO A 54 3.63 11.73 13.56
CA PRO A 54 2.68 10.63 13.34
C PRO A 54 1.63 10.95 12.25
N PHE A 55 1.28 9.96 11.43
CA PHE A 55 0.37 10.15 10.30
C PHE A 55 -1.06 9.73 10.65
N PRO A 56 -2.10 10.49 10.25
CA PRO A 56 -3.43 9.90 10.15
C PRO A 56 -3.39 8.75 9.14
N VAL A 57 -4.21 7.72 9.34
CA VAL A 57 -4.21 6.50 8.52
C VAL A 57 -5.60 6.16 7.99
N MET A 58 -5.67 5.75 6.73
CA MET A 58 -6.86 5.20 6.11
C MET A 58 -6.70 3.69 5.95
N VAL A 59 -7.63 2.91 6.51
CA VAL A 59 -7.65 1.45 6.39
C VAL A 59 -8.46 1.04 5.17
N PHE A 60 -7.87 0.24 4.29
CA PHE A 60 -8.50 -0.29 3.08
C PHE A 60 -8.95 -1.72 3.35
N VAL A 61 -10.27 -1.88 3.52
CA VAL A 61 -10.92 -3.19 3.69
C VAL A 61 -11.37 -3.71 2.33
N HIS A 62 -10.97 -4.94 2.00
CA HIS A 62 -11.32 -5.55 0.73
C HIS A 62 -12.79 -5.94 0.64
N GLY A 63 -13.29 -6.00 -0.60
CA GLY A 63 -14.58 -6.60 -0.90
C GLY A 63 -14.49 -8.12 -1.02
N ASP A 64 -15.38 -8.67 -1.84
CA ASP A 64 -15.43 -10.09 -2.12
C ASP A 64 -14.28 -10.57 -3.04
N GLY A 65 -13.98 -11.87 -2.99
CA GLY A 65 -12.96 -12.53 -3.81
C GLY A 65 -11.57 -12.58 -3.22
N ALA A 66 -10.70 -13.38 -3.83
CA ALA A 66 -9.29 -13.53 -3.50
C ALA A 66 -8.49 -12.25 -3.84
N MET A 67 -8.13 -11.47 -2.83
CA MET A 67 -7.52 -10.15 -3.00
C MET A 67 -6.22 -10.01 -2.20
N PRO A 68 -5.09 -9.61 -2.84
CA PRO A 68 -3.89 -9.22 -2.14
C PRO A 68 -4.00 -7.79 -1.60
N TYR A 69 -3.07 -7.39 -0.74
CA TYR A 69 -3.09 -6.12 0.00
C TYR A 69 -3.22 -4.87 -0.89
N ASP A 70 -2.71 -4.88 -2.13
CA ASP A 70 -2.78 -3.73 -3.05
C ASP A 70 -3.95 -3.79 -4.04
N ALA A 71 -4.80 -4.81 -3.91
CA ALA A 71 -5.90 -5.13 -4.81
C ALA A 71 -5.45 -5.18 -6.28
N TYR A 72 -4.35 -5.90 -6.54
CA TYR A 72 -3.71 -6.01 -7.86
C TYR A 72 -3.32 -4.64 -8.44
N GLY A 73 -2.87 -3.75 -7.56
CA GLY A 73 -2.47 -2.39 -7.88
C GLY A 73 -3.61 -1.36 -7.94
N TYR A 74 -4.89 -1.75 -7.78
CA TYR A 74 -6.03 -0.82 -7.82
C TYR A 74 -5.94 0.26 -6.74
N TYR A 75 -5.33 -0.03 -5.59
CA TYR A 75 -5.18 0.96 -4.52
C TYR A 75 -4.03 1.94 -4.71
N ARG A 76 -3.02 1.61 -5.53
CA ARG A 76 -1.79 2.43 -5.65
C ARG A 76 -2.06 3.89 -6.06
N PRO A 77 -2.94 4.20 -7.03
CA PRO A 77 -3.27 5.60 -7.34
C PRO A 77 -3.91 6.36 -6.18
N LEU A 78 -4.71 5.68 -5.34
CA LEU A 78 -5.34 6.27 -4.16
C LEU A 78 -4.31 6.51 -3.07
N TRP A 79 -3.47 5.51 -2.76
CA TRP A 79 -2.37 5.66 -1.80
C TRP A 79 -1.42 6.78 -2.19
N ASN A 80 -1.10 6.92 -3.47
CA ASN A 80 -0.26 8.01 -3.96
C ASN A 80 -0.92 9.39 -3.78
N ARG A 81 -2.26 9.50 -3.84
CA ARG A 81 -2.95 10.75 -3.51
C ARG A 81 -2.98 11.02 -2.01
N LEU A 82 -3.30 10.02 -1.21
CA LEU A 82 -3.33 10.12 0.25
C LEU A 82 -1.96 10.49 0.82
N ALA A 83 -0.90 9.86 0.33
CA ALA A 83 0.47 10.14 0.75
C ALA A 83 0.92 11.57 0.39
N LYS A 84 0.53 12.09 -0.77
CA LYS A 84 0.73 13.52 -1.12
C LYS A 84 0.02 14.48 -0.15
N GLN A 85 -1.04 14.02 0.52
CA GLN A 85 -1.77 14.78 1.54
C GLN A 85 -1.28 14.46 2.97
N GLY A 86 -0.22 13.67 3.13
CA GLY A 86 0.31 13.29 4.44
C GLY A 86 -0.51 12.24 5.18
N ILE A 87 -1.37 11.51 4.48
CA ILE A 87 -2.22 10.44 5.03
C ILE A 87 -1.59 9.09 4.68
N ALA A 88 -1.34 8.26 5.70
CA ALA A 88 -0.90 6.88 5.54
C ALA A 88 -2.05 5.98 5.08
N SER A 89 -1.74 4.86 4.45
CA SER A 89 -2.74 3.84 4.08
C SER A 89 -2.34 2.48 4.64
N PHE A 90 -3.31 1.66 5.02
CA PHE A 90 -3.05 0.32 5.56
C PHE A 90 -3.99 -0.70 4.92
N SER A 91 -3.46 -1.86 4.52
CA SER A 91 -4.21 -2.99 3.98
C SER A 91 -3.44 -4.30 4.17
N TRP A 92 -4.05 -5.44 3.88
CA TRP A 92 -3.47 -6.77 4.14
C TRP A 92 -3.88 -7.78 3.08
N ASP A 93 -3.10 -8.84 2.89
CA ASP A 93 -3.55 -9.94 2.05
C ASP A 93 -4.71 -10.66 2.75
N LYS A 94 -5.80 -10.92 2.04
CA LYS A 94 -6.92 -11.72 2.61
C LYS A 94 -6.42 -13.11 3.05
N PRO A 95 -7.11 -13.79 3.99
CA PRO A 95 -6.71 -15.12 4.42
C PRO A 95 -6.49 -16.09 3.25
N GLY A 96 -5.37 -16.81 3.28
CA GLY A 96 -4.95 -17.73 2.22
C GLY A 96 -4.41 -17.07 0.94
N ILE A 97 -4.33 -15.73 0.90
CA ILE A 97 -3.79 -14.97 -0.23
C ILE A 97 -2.43 -14.39 0.14
N GLY A 98 -1.51 -14.31 -0.83
CA GLY A 98 -0.21 -13.68 -0.64
C GLY A 98 0.57 -14.32 0.52
N GLY A 99 0.92 -13.51 1.52
CA GLY A 99 1.61 -13.97 2.73
C GLY A 99 0.69 -14.39 3.88
N SER A 100 -0.63 -14.22 3.77
CA SER A 100 -1.58 -14.52 4.84
C SER A 100 -1.97 -16.00 4.86
N GLN A 101 -2.11 -16.56 6.07
CA GLN A 101 -2.61 -17.91 6.31
C GLN A 101 -4.15 -17.97 6.32
N GLY A 102 -4.71 -19.17 6.37
CA GLY A 102 -6.16 -19.40 6.42
C GLY A 102 -6.83 -19.51 5.05
N ASP A 103 -8.14 -19.25 5.02
CA ASP A 103 -8.97 -19.30 3.82
C ASP A 103 -10.04 -18.19 3.89
N TRP A 104 -10.11 -17.34 2.86
CA TRP A 104 -11.04 -16.21 2.83
C TRP A 104 -12.50 -16.63 2.60
N GLU A 105 -12.73 -17.84 2.08
CA GLU A 105 -14.07 -18.41 1.88
C GLU A 105 -14.66 -18.98 3.18
N SER A 106 -13.83 -19.25 4.19
CA SER A 106 -14.27 -19.83 5.46
C SER A 106 -14.70 -18.80 6.51
N GLN A 107 -14.65 -17.50 6.20
CA GLN A 107 -14.96 -16.42 7.14
C GLN A 107 -16.40 -15.94 7.05
N SER A 108 -17.03 -15.73 8.21
CA SER A 108 -18.27 -14.97 8.36
C SER A 108 -18.05 -13.46 8.16
N MET A 109 -19.13 -12.66 8.17
CA MET A 109 -18.99 -11.20 8.14
C MET A 109 -18.45 -10.67 9.47
N GLU A 110 -18.79 -11.33 10.56
CA GLU A 110 -18.32 -11.04 11.92
C GLU A 110 -16.81 -11.29 12.02
N ASP A 111 -16.30 -12.43 11.54
CA ASP A 111 -14.86 -12.74 11.55
C ASP A 111 -14.08 -11.68 10.75
N ARG A 112 -14.65 -11.22 9.62
CA ARG A 112 -14.05 -10.15 8.81
C ARG A 112 -14.04 -8.81 9.55
N ALA A 113 -15.09 -8.49 10.31
CA ALA A 113 -15.13 -7.29 11.13
C ALA A 113 -14.11 -7.35 12.28
N ASP A 114 -13.97 -8.50 12.93
CA ASP A 114 -13.00 -8.70 14.01
C ASP A 114 -11.55 -8.64 13.52
N LEU A 115 -11.28 -9.08 12.29
CA LEU A 115 -9.99 -8.89 11.63
C LEU A 115 -9.69 -7.39 11.44
N VAL A 116 -10.66 -6.59 11.00
CA VAL A 116 -10.51 -5.13 10.87
C VAL A 116 -10.22 -4.49 12.23
N ILE A 117 -10.92 -4.91 13.29
CA ILE A 117 -10.66 -4.42 14.66
C ILE A 117 -9.23 -4.76 15.08
N THR A 118 -8.79 -6.00 14.84
CA THR A 118 -7.41 -6.44 15.14
C THR A 118 -6.37 -5.59 14.40
N ALA A 119 -6.58 -5.34 13.10
CA ALA A 119 -5.75 -4.46 12.29
C ALA A 119 -5.66 -3.03 12.87
N ILE A 120 -6.78 -2.46 13.32
CA ILE A 120 -6.82 -1.14 13.96
C ILE A 120 -6.02 -1.15 15.28
N GLU A 121 -6.16 -2.20 16.10
CA GLU A 121 -5.40 -2.32 17.36
C GLU A 121 -3.90 -2.48 17.14
N VAL A 122 -3.47 -3.08 16.02
CA VAL A 122 -2.05 -3.09 15.60
C VAL A 122 -1.58 -1.68 15.26
N LEU A 123 -2.36 -0.91 14.51
CA LEU A 123 -2.01 0.47 14.14
C LEU A 123 -1.92 1.40 15.37
N LYS A 124 -2.83 1.27 16.34
CA LYS A 124 -2.82 2.08 17.58
C LYS A 124 -1.53 1.92 18.40
N LYS A 125 -0.82 0.80 18.27
CA LYS A 125 0.44 0.53 18.99
C LYS A 125 1.65 1.17 18.31
N ARG A 126 1.49 1.79 17.14
CA ARG A 126 2.60 2.36 16.37
C ARG A 126 2.80 3.84 16.65
N ALA A 127 4.04 4.24 16.93
CA ALA A 127 4.39 5.65 17.18
C ALA A 127 4.40 6.53 15.93
N ASP A 128 4.49 5.95 14.73
CA ASP A 128 4.44 6.67 13.45
C ASP A 128 3.02 6.90 12.93
N ILE A 129 1.99 6.39 13.63
CA ILE A 129 0.58 6.58 13.32
C ILE A 129 -0.08 7.42 14.41
N ALA A 130 -0.88 8.39 14.00
CA ALA A 130 -1.60 9.26 14.91
C ALA A 130 -2.69 8.47 15.62
N SER A 131 -2.71 8.53 16.95
CA SER A 131 -3.81 8.01 17.75
C SER A 131 -5.07 8.85 17.49
N SER A 132 -6.15 8.22 17.03
CA SER A 132 -7.48 8.83 17.17
C SER A 132 -7.87 8.82 18.64
N GLN A 133 -8.34 9.95 19.16
CA GLN A 133 -8.90 10.06 20.51
C GLN A 133 -10.14 9.19 20.69
#